data_AF-A0A4R4RA75-F1
#
_entry.id   AF-A0A4R4RA75-F1
#
_cell.length_a   1.000
_cell.length_b   1.000
_cell.length_c   1.000
_cell.angle_alpha   90.00
_cell.angle_beta   90.00
_cell.angle_gamma   90.00
#
_symmetry.space_group_name_H-M   'P 1'
#
loop_
_entity.id
_entity.type
_entity.pdbx_description
1 polymer ?
#
loop_
_entity_poly.entity_id
_entity_poly.type
_entity_poly.pdbx_seq_one_letter_code
_entity_poly.pdbx_strand_id
1 'polypeptide(L)'
;MRTLLSGGAKSMAVPVVAGVLLAASATATAAAGEFELVLDSGHIDAFTLTWQDDTLAVNLQEDVTGHHVLHAPEDVLLQVKPEAALVLPDPVPSGLSFLGQAGDTVYYLPQTQDPELVWPGWSTERIPGGVFTNPLRIEITDVQGPGDVFLWQTGSFGQSISVLGGGYQLPGTISPNVNVHAHANWAFTAEGQYTLTVRASGTLAAGGSVTSAPATYTFQVGDADPVPSTTLSISGLADSYAPGDAVTLTAVQDPPTALDHYHWFTRAPGGTEWVVVPDAGAGQYSFTATADHDGVQVIARLYDADHAVVAESAPVTLNVDGGGGPEPGDASQRIVATLPEDEGALVVSVDPEDDVVTMSDFELGTAADRWTSTGDLRPVTVTDTRATAPGWVVSGQVGDFTNGGDILDGKHLGWTPLVTEQPDDGGVTPGAAVTPGLATGDGLSISNPLASAPAGDGTGTSRLGAGLLIEAPTTLVPGTYEATITFTAI
;
A
#
# COMPACT_ATOMS: atom_id res chain seq x y z
N MET A 1 69.25 57.08 27.71
CA MET A 1 68.77 58.43 27.31
C MET A 1 67.59 58.21 26.36
N ARG A 2 66.38 58.62 26.78
CA ARG A 2 65.11 58.85 26.04
C ARG A 2 64.79 57.98 24.80
N THR A 3 63.83 57.04 24.90
CA THR A 3 62.40 57.17 24.51
C THR A 3 62.17 57.41 23.02
N LEU A 4 61.43 56.51 22.36
CA LEU A 4 60.38 56.85 21.38
C LEU A 4 59.43 55.66 21.18
N LEU A 5 58.15 55.99 21.10
CA LEU A 5 56.97 55.13 21.04
C LEU A 5 56.73 54.56 19.63
N SER A 6 56.13 53.38 19.55
CA SER A 6 55.10 53.07 18.54
C SER A 6 54.27 51.86 19.00
N GLY A 7 52.96 52.08 19.14
CA GLY A 7 51.98 51.04 19.43
C GLY A 7 51.72 50.14 18.23
N GLY A 8 51.24 48.93 18.52
CA GLY A 8 50.74 47.97 17.53
C GLY A 8 50.00 46.85 18.26
N ALA A 9 48.71 46.70 17.96
CA ALA A 9 47.74 45.89 18.67
C ALA A 9 48.06 44.39 18.70
N LYS A 10 47.72 43.73 19.81
CA LYS A 10 47.73 42.27 19.94
C LYS A 10 46.53 41.70 19.17
N SER A 11 46.80 40.96 18.10
CA SER A 11 45.81 40.14 17.40
C SER A 11 45.54 38.88 18.22
N MET A 12 44.28 38.68 18.63
CA MET A 12 43.81 37.42 19.22
C MET A 12 43.56 36.42 18.09
N ALA A 13 44.17 35.24 18.19
CA ALA A 13 43.91 34.10 17.32
C ALA A 13 42.66 33.36 17.80
N VAL A 14 41.68 33.18 16.92
CA VAL A 14 40.52 32.30 17.11
C VAL A 14 40.80 31.02 16.32
N PRO A 15 40.70 29.82 16.93
CA PRO A 15 40.86 28.57 16.20
C PRO A 15 39.59 28.30 15.36
N VAL A 16 39.77 28.04 14.08
CA VAL A 16 38.72 27.54 13.19
C VAL A 16 38.60 26.04 13.41
N VAL A 17 37.51 25.59 14.03
CA VAL A 17 37.11 24.18 14.06
C VAL A 17 36.36 23.89 12.77
N ALA A 18 36.90 23.00 11.94
CA ALA A 18 36.26 22.51 10.74
C ALA A 18 35.08 21.60 11.12
N GLY A 19 33.85 22.10 10.99
CA GLY A 19 32.64 21.30 11.06
C GLY A 19 32.41 20.60 9.71
N VAL A 20 32.46 19.28 9.70
CA VAL A 20 31.98 18.45 8.59
C VAL A 20 30.45 18.55 8.61
N LEU A 21 29.87 19.26 7.65
CA LEU A 21 28.45 19.18 7.37
C LEU A 21 28.18 17.84 6.66
N LEU A 22 27.56 16.90 7.37
CA LEU A 22 26.81 15.81 6.77
C LEU A 22 25.57 16.43 6.12
N ALA A 23 25.58 16.55 4.79
CA ALA A 23 24.39 16.86 4.02
C ALA A 23 23.45 15.65 4.12
N ALA A 24 22.38 15.78 4.90
CA ALA A 24 21.25 14.87 4.82
C ALA A 24 20.56 15.10 3.48
N SER A 25 20.56 14.08 2.63
CA SER A 25 19.76 14.04 1.41
C SER A 25 18.28 14.03 1.83
N ALA A 26 17.62 15.19 1.79
CA ALA A 26 16.17 15.24 1.91
C ALA A 26 15.59 14.72 0.59
N THR A 27 15.10 13.49 0.60
CA THR A 27 14.12 13.03 -0.40
C THR A 27 12.82 13.77 -0.09
N ALA A 28 12.54 14.81 -0.87
CA ALA A 28 11.24 15.46 -0.85
C ALA A 28 10.27 14.54 -1.59
N THR A 29 9.56 13.70 -0.84
CA THR A 29 8.39 12.99 -1.34
C THR A 29 7.24 13.99 -1.31
N ALA A 30 6.74 14.34 -2.49
CA ALA A 30 5.61 15.24 -2.65
C ALA A 30 4.32 14.55 -2.16
N ALA A 31 3.62 15.14 -1.18
CA ALA A 31 2.39 14.61 -0.60
C ALA A 31 1.16 14.99 -1.44
N ALA A 32 0.15 14.13 -1.51
CA ALA A 32 -1.05 14.37 -2.32
C ALA A 32 -1.84 15.61 -1.84
N GLY A 33 -1.98 16.59 -2.75
CA GLY A 33 -2.52 17.93 -2.52
C GLY A 33 -1.67 19.08 -3.10
N GLU A 34 -0.49 18.76 -3.66
CA GLU A 34 0.61 19.73 -3.86
C GLU A 34 0.73 20.44 -5.23
N PHE A 35 0.05 19.99 -6.30
CA PHE A 35 0.27 20.56 -7.64
C PHE A 35 -0.74 21.68 -7.96
N GLU A 36 -0.26 22.85 -8.37
CA GLU A 36 -1.11 23.98 -8.80
C GLU A 36 -1.87 23.67 -10.10
N LEU A 37 -1.31 22.79 -10.94
CA LEU A 37 -1.87 22.40 -12.23
C LEU A 37 -1.76 20.89 -12.45
N VAL A 38 -2.84 20.28 -12.92
CA VAL A 38 -2.85 18.90 -13.41
C VAL A 38 -3.10 18.92 -14.91
N LEU A 39 -2.18 18.34 -15.67
CA LEU A 39 -2.32 18.17 -17.12
C LEU A 39 -2.53 16.70 -17.43
N ASP A 40 -3.67 16.38 -18.02
CA ASP A 40 -4.08 15.01 -18.33
C ASP A 40 -4.15 14.71 -19.84
N SER A 41 -4.00 15.76 -20.66
CA SER A 41 -4.08 15.69 -22.10
C SER A 41 -3.43 16.89 -22.78
N GLY A 42 -3.07 16.75 -24.06
CA GLY A 42 -2.64 17.86 -24.91
C GLY A 42 -1.13 17.94 -25.12
N HIS A 43 -0.71 18.94 -25.91
CA HIS A 43 0.69 19.16 -26.27
C HIS A 43 1.44 19.76 -25.08
N ILE A 44 2.56 19.12 -24.71
CA ILE A 44 3.37 19.50 -23.57
C ILE A 44 4.85 19.40 -23.95
N ASP A 45 5.59 20.50 -23.90
CA ASP A 45 7.04 20.42 -23.94
C ASP A 45 7.56 20.32 -22.51
N ALA A 46 7.56 19.08 -22.00
CA ALA A 46 7.95 18.74 -20.64
C ALA A 46 9.33 19.32 -20.33
N PHE A 47 10.29 19.19 -21.25
CA PHE A 47 11.63 19.79 -21.07
C PHE A 47 11.84 20.99 -21.99
N THR A 48 11.45 22.17 -21.52
CA THR A 48 11.67 23.44 -22.22
C THR A 48 12.88 24.18 -21.66
N LEU A 49 13.92 24.30 -22.48
CA LEU A 49 15.15 25.01 -22.12
C LEU A 49 15.01 26.50 -22.39
N THR A 50 15.30 27.32 -21.37
CA THR A 50 15.27 28.78 -21.46
C THR A 50 16.61 29.38 -21.05
N TRP A 51 16.94 30.52 -21.66
CA TRP A 51 18.13 31.30 -21.34
C TRP A 51 17.74 32.74 -21.09
N GLN A 52 17.85 33.18 -19.84
CA GLN A 52 17.51 34.54 -19.42
C GLN A 52 18.51 35.01 -18.37
N ASP A 53 18.98 36.26 -18.48
CA ASP A 53 19.91 36.88 -17.52
C ASP A 53 21.12 35.98 -17.19
N ASP A 54 21.75 35.46 -18.24
CA ASP A 54 22.88 34.51 -18.20
C ASP A 54 22.65 33.22 -17.39
N THR A 55 21.37 32.85 -17.21
CA THR A 55 20.95 31.66 -16.48
C THR A 55 20.24 30.68 -17.41
N LEU A 56 20.70 29.42 -17.39
CA LEU A 56 20.05 28.30 -18.07
C LEU A 56 19.05 27.65 -17.11
N ALA A 57 17.83 27.42 -17.57
CA ALA A 57 16.81 26.69 -16.82
C ALA A 57 16.12 25.64 -17.70
N VAL A 58 15.55 24.62 -17.04
CA VAL A 58 14.64 23.64 -17.64
C VAL A 58 13.28 23.84 -16.98
N ASN A 59 12.24 24.03 -17.79
CA ASN A 59 10.88 24.33 -17.35
C ASN A 59 9.90 23.42 -18.06
N LEU A 60 8.66 23.34 -17.57
CA LEU A 60 7.56 22.74 -18.31
C LEU A 60 6.84 23.83 -19.12
N GLN A 61 6.62 23.59 -20.41
CA GLN A 61 5.78 24.46 -21.22
C GLN A 61 4.51 23.73 -21.60
N GLU A 62 3.37 24.22 -21.14
CA GLU A 62 2.08 23.71 -21.59
C GLU A 62 1.61 24.43 -22.84
N ASP A 63 1.03 23.67 -23.76
CA ASP A 63 0.31 24.20 -24.93
C ASP A 63 -1.14 23.70 -24.97
N VAL A 64 -1.67 23.25 -23.81
CA VAL A 64 -3.05 22.77 -23.68
C VAL A 64 -4.04 23.93 -23.86
N THR A 65 -3.71 25.12 -23.36
CA THR A 65 -4.55 26.32 -23.53
C THR A 65 -4.23 27.10 -24.82
N GLY A 66 -3.25 26.68 -25.63
CA GLY A 66 -2.78 27.42 -26.82
C GLY A 66 -2.00 28.71 -26.51
N HIS A 67 -1.53 28.87 -25.27
CA HIS A 67 -0.84 30.09 -24.81
C HIS A 67 0.66 29.87 -24.51
N HIS A 68 1.18 28.65 -24.68
CA HIS A 68 2.59 28.31 -24.49
C HIS A 68 3.15 28.77 -23.12
N VAL A 69 2.37 28.59 -22.04
CA VAL A 69 2.68 29.08 -20.70
C VAL A 69 3.81 28.25 -20.09
N LEU A 70 4.76 28.92 -19.44
CA LEU A 70 5.83 28.26 -18.70
C LEU A 70 5.41 28.08 -17.24
N HIS A 71 5.64 26.88 -16.72
CA HIS A 71 5.44 26.51 -15.33
C HIS A 71 6.75 26.00 -14.74
N ALA A 72 6.93 26.20 -13.44
CA ALA A 72 7.90 25.41 -12.70
C ALA A 72 7.45 23.95 -12.75
N PRO A 73 8.31 23.00 -13.11
CA PRO A 73 7.95 21.58 -13.20
C PRO A 73 7.33 21.02 -11.91
N GLU A 74 7.76 21.54 -10.76
CA GLU A 74 7.32 21.10 -9.43
C GLU A 74 5.86 21.45 -9.14
N ASP A 75 5.30 22.46 -9.82
CA ASP A 75 3.92 22.90 -9.63
C ASP A 75 2.93 22.13 -10.53
N VAL A 76 3.42 21.22 -11.37
CA VAL A 76 2.62 20.53 -12.40
C VAL A 76 2.64 19.01 -12.22
N LEU A 77 1.46 18.42 -12.16
CA LEU A 77 1.28 16.98 -12.28
C LEU A 77 0.98 16.59 -13.73
N LEU A 78 1.78 15.69 -14.29
CA LEU A 78 1.50 15.06 -15.58
C LEU A 78 0.73 13.76 -15.35
N GLN A 79 -0.57 13.76 -15.64
CA GLN A 79 -1.44 12.60 -15.50
C GLN A 79 -1.37 11.73 -16.77
N VAL A 80 -0.77 10.55 -16.65
CA VAL A 80 -0.79 9.47 -17.63
C VAL A 80 -2.00 8.59 -17.32
N LYS A 81 -3.10 8.82 -18.04
CA LYS A 81 -4.38 8.18 -17.74
C LYS A 81 -4.37 6.65 -17.97
N PRO A 82 -5.29 5.89 -17.33
CA PRO A 82 -5.45 4.45 -17.59
C PRO A 82 -5.63 4.10 -19.06
N GLU A 83 -6.19 5.00 -19.89
CA GLU A 83 -6.35 4.80 -21.34
C GLU A 83 -5.01 4.69 -22.09
N ALA A 84 -3.89 5.09 -21.47
CA ALA A 84 -2.56 4.84 -22.02
C ALA A 84 -2.12 3.37 -21.91
N ALA A 85 -2.87 2.51 -21.20
CA ALA A 85 -2.51 1.11 -21.02
C ALA A 85 -2.46 0.35 -22.36
N LEU A 86 -1.34 -0.32 -22.58
CA LEU A 86 -1.04 -1.14 -23.75
C LEU A 86 -0.55 -2.51 -23.27
N VAL A 87 -1.32 -3.55 -23.57
CA VAL A 87 -0.88 -4.93 -23.39
C VAL A 87 0.05 -5.30 -24.55
N LEU A 88 1.28 -5.72 -24.23
CA LEU A 88 2.26 -6.13 -25.23
C LEU A 88 1.77 -7.40 -25.95
N PRO A 89 1.73 -7.41 -27.30
CA PRO A 89 1.17 -8.52 -28.06
C PRO A 89 2.09 -9.75 -28.06
N ASP A 90 1.54 -10.92 -28.44
CA ASP A 90 2.31 -12.14 -28.69
C ASP A 90 2.43 -12.42 -30.21
N PRO A 91 3.65 -12.41 -30.81
CA PRO A 91 4.93 -12.08 -30.20
C PRO A 91 5.14 -10.56 -30.08
N VAL A 92 5.91 -10.13 -29.06
CA VAL A 92 6.31 -8.72 -28.93
C VAL A 92 7.18 -8.33 -30.14
N PRO A 93 6.88 -7.23 -30.84
CA PRO A 93 7.72 -6.74 -31.93
C PRO A 93 9.16 -6.56 -31.44
N SER A 94 10.15 -7.00 -32.22
CA SER A 94 11.56 -6.93 -31.82
C SER A 94 12.06 -5.51 -31.51
N GLY A 95 11.42 -4.49 -32.08
CA GLY A 95 11.68 -3.09 -31.79
C GLY A 95 11.13 -2.60 -30.45
N LEU A 96 10.33 -3.40 -29.74
CA LEU A 96 9.69 -3.07 -28.47
C LEU A 96 9.98 -4.12 -27.38
N SER A 97 10.82 -5.11 -27.65
CA SER A 97 11.15 -6.17 -26.68
C SER A 97 11.87 -5.68 -25.43
N PHE A 98 12.33 -4.42 -25.41
CA PHE A 98 12.88 -3.77 -24.23
C PHE A 98 11.81 -3.34 -23.22
N LEU A 99 10.53 -3.31 -23.61
CA LEU A 99 9.42 -2.90 -22.75
C LEU A 99 8.93 -4.02 -21.81
N GLY A 100 9.17 -5.28 -22.17
CA GLY A 100 8.66 -6.42 -21.41
C GLY A 100 8.40 -7.66 -22.28
N GLN A 101 7.67 -8.60 -21.72
CA GLN A 101 7.23 -9.85 -22.34
C GLN A 101 5.80 -9.73 -22.90
N ALA A 102 5.39 -10.70 -23.72
CA ALA A 102 4.02 -10.75 -24.22
C ALA A 102 3.04 -10.93 -23.05
N GLY A 103 1.98 -10.14 -23.02
CA GLY A 103 1.00 -10.11 -21.94
C GLY A 103 1.29 -9.08 -20.84
N ASP A 104 2.52 -8.52 -20.76
CA ASP A 104 2.80 -7.42 -19.85
C ASP A 104 2.02 -6.16 -20.27
N THR A 105 1.58 -5.38 -19.30
CA THR A 105 0.92 -4.09 -19.54
C THR A 105 1.90 -2.95 -19.28
N VAL A 106 1.99 -2.02 -20.23
CA VAL A 106 2.75 -0.77 -20.09
C VAL A 106 1.84 0.42 -20.36
N TYR A 107 2.12 1.57 -19.75
CA TYR A 107 1.39 2.82 -20.01
C TYR A 107 2.16 3.61 -21.05
N TYR A 108 1.64 3.61 -22.27
CA TYR A 108 2.33 4.05 -23.48
C TYR A 108 1.80 5.38 -23.98
N LEU A 109 2.66 6.39 -24.04
CA LEU A 109 2.36 7.68 -24.68
C LEU A 109 3.02 7.71 -26.07
N PRO A 110 2.24 7.76 -27.16
CA PRO A 110 2.80 7.69 -28.51
C PRO A 110 3.52 8.98 -28.94
N GLN A 111 4.59 8.82 -29.73
CA GLN A 111 5.26 9.95 -30.38
C GLN A 111 4.32 10.73 -31.30
N THR A 112 3.36 10.05 -31.93
CA THR A 112 2.27 10.72 -32.65
C THR A 112 1.19 11.09 -31.65
N GLN A 113 0.78 12.36 -31.63
CA GLN A 113 -0.19 12.86 -30.67
C GLN A 113 -1.48 12.03 -30.66
N ASP A 114 -1.84 11.55 -29.48
CA ASP A 114 -3.20 11.15 -29.12
C ASP A 114 -3.86 12.33 -28.39
N PRO A 115 -4.98 12.89 -28.88
CA PRO A 115 -5.60 14.05 -28.25
C PRO A 115 -6.17 13.76 -26.85
N GLU A 116 -6.37 12.50 -26.47
CA GLU A 116 -6.93 12.14 -25.16
C GLU A 116 -5.86 12.00 -24.06
N LEU A 117 -4.59 11.93 -24.46
CA LEU A 117 -3.44 11.72 -23.57
C LEU A 117 -2.50 12.93 -23.56
N VAL A 118 -1.69 13.03 -22.50
CA VAL A 118 -0.58 13.98 -22.47
C VAL A 118 0.43 13.64 -23.57
N TRP A 119 0.97 14.65 -24.23
CA TRP A 119 1.96 14.49 -25.30
C TRP A 119 3.26 15.20 -24.94
N PRO A 120 4.11 14.55 -24.10
CA PRO A 120 5.33 15.14 -23.57
C PRO A 120 6.51 15.06 -24.56
N GLY A 121 7.15 16.21 -24.77
CA GLY A 121 8.35 16.38 -25.58
C GLY A 121 9.38 17.32 -24.94
N TRP A 122 10.24 17.89 -25.77
CA TRP A 122 11.21 18.90 -25.37
C TRP A 122 11.33 20.02 -26.42
N SER A 123 11.62 21.22 -25.93
CA SER A 123 11.84 22.40 -26.77
C SER A 123 13.10 23.16 -26.35
N THR A 124 13.86 23.59 -27.35
CA THR A 124 15.02 24.49 -27.22
C THR A 124 14.85 25.76 -28.04
N GLU A 125 13.64 26.02 -28.56
CA GLU A 125 13.34 27.19 -29.40
C GLU A 125 13.41 28.51 -28.61
N ARG A 126 13.31 28.43 -27.27
CA ARG A 126 13.49 29.58 -26.37
C ARG A 126 14.95 29.88 -26.03
N ILE A 127 15.90 29.10 -26.58
CA ILE A 127 17.34 29.40 -26.50
C ILE A 127 17.74 30.30 -27.67
N PRO A 128 18.27 31.51 -27.42
CA PRO A 128 18.74 32.38 -28.49
C PRO A 128 19.89 31.75 -29.28
N GLY A 129 19.82 31.84 -30.60
CA GLY A 129 20.86 31.34 -31.49
C GLY A 129 22.23 32.00 -31.21
N GLY A 130 23.29 31.19 -31.19
CA GLY A 130 24.66 31.66 -31.00
C GLY A 130 25.13 31.81 -29.55
N VAL A 131 24.25 31.58 -28.55
CA VAL A 131 24.65 31.57 -27.13
C VAL A 131 25.43 30.30 -26.78
N PHE A 132 24.97 29.14 -27.26
CA PHE A 132 25.56 27.84 -26.97
C PHE A 132 26.13 27.16 -28.23
N THR A 133 27.16 26.34 -28.04
CA THR A 133 27.56 25.34 -29.02
C THR A 133 26.67 24.11 -28.93
N ASN A 134 26.37 23.48 -30.06
CA ASN A 134 25.60 22.24 -30.09
C ASN A 134 26.46 20.99 -29.76
N PRO A 135 25.84 19.93 -29.20
CA PRO A 135 24.47 19.88 -28.68
C PRO A 135 24.36 20.49 -27.27
N LEU A 136 23.15 20.94 -26.91
CA LEU A 136 22.74 21.10 -25.52
C LEU A 136 22.48 19.71 -24.90
N ARG A 137 22.33 19.65 -23.59
CA ARG A 137 22.00 18.41 -22.86
C ARG A 137 20.82 18.62 -21.92
N ILE A 138 19.89 17.68 -21.96
CA ILE A 138 18.82 17.51 -20.97
C ILE A 138 19.15 16.21 -20.26
N GLU A 139 19.60 16.32 -19.02
CA GLU A 139 20.10 15.22 -18.22
C GLU A 139 19.02 14.83 -17.21
N ILE A 140 18.38 13.68 -17.43
CA ILE A 140 17.54 13.02 -16.44
C ILE A 140 18.49 12.21 -15.57
N THR A 141 18.73 12.64 -14.35
CA THR A 141 19.77 12.07 -13.48
C THR A 141 19.24 11.06 -12.49
N ASP A 142 17.94 11.12 -12.18
CA ASP A 142 17.27 10.22 -11.24
C ASP A 142 15.84 9.98 -11.69
N VAL A 143 15.36 8.75 -11.49
CA VAL A 143 13.98 8.33 -11.70
C VAL A 143 13.56 7.50 -10.50
N GLN A 144 12.52 7.93 -9.80
CA GLN A 144 11.92 7.18 -8.71
C GLN A 144 10.48 6.85 -9.08
N GLY A 145 10.05 5.63 -8.79
CA GLY A 145 8.71 5.18 -9.09
C GLY A 145 8.60 3.65 -9.02
N PRO A 146 7.39 3.11 -9.17
CA PRO A 146 7.11 1.68 -9.01
C PRO A 146 7.59 0.81 -10.18
N GLY A 147 7.99 1.40 -11.30
CA GLY A 147 8.45 0.70 -12.50
C GLY A 147 9.57 1.41 -13.24
N ASP A 148 9.86 0.91 -14.44
CA ASP A 148 10.84 1.49 -15.36
C ASP A 148 10.18 2.49 -16.30
N VAL A 149 10.93 3.53 -16.69
CA VAL A 149 10.50 4.54 -17.67
C VAL A 149 11.37 4.46 -18.91
N PHE A 150 10.75 4.35 -20.08
CA PHE A 150 11.43 4.28 -21.37
C PHE A 150 11.10 5.48 -22.24
N LEU A 151 12.10 5.94 -23.02
CA LEU A 151 11.99 7.08 -23.92
C LEU A 151 12.73 6.81 -25.24
N TRP A 152 12.01 6.88 -26.36
CA TRP A 152 12.59 6.63 -27.69
C TRP A 152 11.79 7.29 -28.81
N GLN A 153 12.40 7.46 -29.98
CA GLN A 153 11.70 7.89 -31.19
C GLN A 153 11.49 6.74 -32.17
N THR A 154 10.42 6.81 -32.94
CA THR A 154 10.17 5.91 -34.07
C THR A 154 10.74 6.52 -35.33
N GLY A 155 11.69 5.81 -35.95
CA GLY A 155 12.27 6.23 -37.22
C GLY A 155 11.37 5.97 -38.42
N SER A 156 11.78 6.46 -39.59
CA SER A 156 10.95 6.43 -40.81
C SER A 156 10.55 5.04 -41.31
N PHE A 157 11.21 3.97 -40.84
CA PHE A 157 10.89 2.58 -41.18
C PHE A 157 10.33 1.79 -39.99
N GLY A 158 9.88 2.47 -38.93
CA GLY A 158 9.27 1.86 -37.76
C GLY A 158 10.25 1.34 -36.71
N GLN A 159 11.56 1.52 -36.89
CA GLN A 159 12.55 1.12 -35.91
C GLN A 159 12.58 2.08 -34.71
N SER A 160 12.79 1.54 -33.52
CA SER A 160 13.04 2.33 -32.31
C SER A 160 14.44 2.95 -32.35
N ILE A 161 14.52 4.25 -32.10
CA ILE A 161 15.73 5.07 -32.09
C ILE A 161 15.88 5.63 -30.68
N SER A 162 17.00 5.32 -30.04
CA SER A 162 17.31 5.90 -28.75
C SER A 162 17.51 7.41 -28.86
N VAL A 163 16.87 8.15 -27.96
CA VAL A 163 17.12 9.59 -27.77
C VAL A 163 18.01 9.86 -26.55
N LEU A 164 18.36 8.81 -25.83
CA LEU A 164 19.25 8.83 -24.67
C LEU A 164 20.65 8.47 -25.17
N GLY A 165 21.72 8.95 -24.56
CA GLY A 165 23.12 8.63 -24.94
C GLY A 165 23.50 7.13 -24.99
N GLY A 166 22.54 6.22 -24.78
CA GLY A 166 22.55 4.77 -24.97
C GLY A 166 21.27 4.15 -24.38
N GLY A 167 20.84 2.98 -24.89
CA GLY A 167 19.64 2.27 -24.38
C GLY A 167 18.33 3.02 -24.61
N TYR A 168 17.23 2.58 -23.99
CA TYR A 168 15.91 3.25 -24.07
C TYR A 168 15.35 3.64 -22.71
N GLN A 169 15.92 3.09 -21.63
CA GLN A 169 15.46 3.27 -20.26
C GLN A 169 16.08 4.54 -19.66
N LEU A 170 15.29 5.32 -18.93
CA LEU A 170 15.77 6.40 -18.07
C LEU A 170 16.33 5.82 -16.75
N PRO A 171 17.28 6.49 -16.07
CA PRO A 171 17.85 7.81 -16.36
C PRO A 171 18.72 7.87 -17.63
N GLY A 172 18.89 9.06 -18.20
CA GLY A 172 19.62 9.23 -19.46
C GLY A 172 19.79 10.69 -19.89
N THR A 173 20.44 10.92 -21.03
CA THR A 173 20.69 12.28 -21.55
C THR A 173 20.18 12.46 -22.97
N ILE A 174 19.26 13.40 -23.15
CA ILE A 174 18.80 13.87 -24.46
C ILE A 174 19.75 14.97 -24.93
N SER A 175 20.20 14.92 -26.18
CA SER A 175 21.21 15.86 -26.72
C SER A 175 20.68 16.70 -27.90
N PRO A 176 19.70 17.60 -27.69
CA PRO A 176 19.15 18.41 -28.76
C PRO A 176 20.13 19.49 -29.22
N ASN A 177 20.04 19.89 -30.49
CA ASN A 177 20.61 21.15 -30.94
C ASN A 177 19.71 22.31 -30.49
N VAL A 178 20.24 23.54 -30.50
CA VAL A 178 19.40 24.74 -30.36
C VAL A 178 18.34 24.80 -31.46
N ASN A 179 17.18 25.41 -31.15
CA ASN A 179 16.06 25.57 -32.08
C ASN A 179 15.49 24.23 -32.60
N VAL A 180 15.35 23.27 -31.68
CA VAL A 180 14.70 21.97 -31.88
C VAL A 180 13.46 21.87 -30.99
N HIS A 181 12.37 21.44 -31.60
CA HIS A 181 11.13 20.95 -30.99
C HIS A 181 10.99 19.47 -31.34
N ALA A 182 10.85 18.58 -30.36
CA ALA A 182 10.62 17.17 -30.64
C ALA A 182 9.77 16.47 -29.58
N HIS A 183 9.04 15.47 -30.06
CA HIS A 183 8.27 14.52 -29.25
C HIS A 183 8.84 13.12 -29.40
N ALA A 184 8.55 12.25 -28.45
CA ALA A 184 9.03 10.88 -28.40
C ALA A 184 7.95 9.96 -27.84
N ASN A 185 8.15 8.66 -27.99
CA ASN A 185 7.33 7.66 -27.30
C ASN A 185 7.84 7.52 -25.87
N TRP A 186 6.90 7.46 -24.93
CA TRP A 186 7.16 7.15 -23.53
C TRP A 186 6.48 5.84 -23.16
N ALA A 187 7.07 5.06 -22.26
CA ALA A 187 6.40 3.94 -21.63
C ALA A 187 6.77 3.83 -20.16
N PHE A 188 5.78 3.60 -19.30
CA PHE A 188 5.93 3.29 -17.88
C PHE A 188 5.48 1.85 -17.65
N THR A 189 6.24 1.05 -16.90
CA THR A 189 5.94 -0.39 -16.73
C THR A 189 5.00 -0.72 -15.57
N ALA A 190 4.62 0.27 -14.75
CA ALA A 190 3.71 0.09 -13.62
C ALA A 190 2.89 1.37 -13.36
N GLU A 191 1.70 1.23 -12.77
CA GLU A 191 0.92 2.35 -12.24
C GLU A 191 1.55 2.92 -10.98
N GLY A 192 1.24 4.18 -10.68
CA GLY A 192 1.70 4.92 -9.50
C GLY A 192 2.46 6.19 -9.87
N GLN A 193 2.99 6.86 -8.85
CA GLN A 193 3.69 8.13 -9.02
C GLN A 193 5.15 7.93 -9.38
N TYR A 194 5.63 8.70 -10.36
CA TYR A 194 7.03 8.75 -10.76
C TYR A 194 7.56 10.17 -10.60
N THR A 195 8.77 10.30 -10.05
CA THR A 195 9.50 11.58 -10.02
C THR A 195 10.79 11.49 -10.83
N LEU A 196 11.02 12.47 -11.68
CA LEU A 196 12.21 12.58 -12.52
C LEU A 196 12.99 13.83 -12.10
N THR A 197 14.26 13.66 -11.70
CA THR A 197 15.17 14.78 -11.47
C THR A 197 15.88 15.12 -12.78
N VAL A 198 15.67 16.34 -13.28
CA VAL A 198 16.15 16.79 -14.59
C VAL A 198 16.96 18.07 -14.46
N ARG A 199 18.06 18.16 -15.20
CA ARG A 199 18.82 19.41 -15.35
C ARG A 199 19.26 19.62 -16.80
N ALA A 200 19.47 20.87 -17.18
CA ALA A 200 20.03 21.21 -18.47
C ALA A 200 21.51 21.58 -18.35
N SER A 201 22.33 21.23 -19.35
CA SER A 201 23.70 21.72 -19.46
C SER A 201 24.06 22.11 -20.90
N GLY A 202 24.99 23.05 -21.03
CA GLY A 202 25.44 23.54 -22.32
C GLY A 202 26.80 24.21 -22.26
N THR A 203 27.52 24.19 -23.38
CA THR A 203 28.79 24.91 -23.55
C THR A 203 28.52 26.24 -24.23
N LEU A 204 28.93 27.35 -23.61
CA LEU A 204 28.75 28.69 -24.17
C LEU A 204 29.67 28.88 -25.38
N ALA A 205 29.17 29.57 -26.41
CA ALA A 205 29.97 29.92 -27.58
C ALA A 205 31.17 30.84 -27.23
N ALA A 206 31.02 31.63 -26.15
CA ALA A 206 32.09 32.45 -25.58
C ALA A 206 33.14 31.63 -24.78
N GLY A 207 32.92 30.33 -24.61
CA GLY A 207 33.73 29.44 -23.78
C GLY A 207 33.15 29.24 -22.37
N GLY A 208 33.47 28.09 -21.78
CA GLY A 208 32.90 27.65 -20.49
C GLY A 208 31.60 26.85 -20.65
N SER A 209 31.16 26.22 -19.56
CA SER A 209 29.93 25.44 -19.53
C SER A 209 29.04 25.92 -18.39
N VAL A 210 27.73 25.86 -18.60
CA VAL A 210 26.70 26.21 -17.63
C VAL A 210 25.81 24.99 -17.41
N THR A 211 25.35 24.80 -16.19
CA THR A 211 24.39 23.79 -15.78
C THR A 211 23.29 24.47 -15.00
N SER A 212 22.04 24.13 -15.27
CA SER A 212 20.89 24.64 -14.51
C SER A 212 20.86 24.06 -13.10
N ALA A 213 20.02 24.64 -12.24
CA ALA A 213 19.54 23.91 -11.07
C ALA A 213 18.77 22.64 -11.53
N PRO A 214 18.78 21.56 -10.74
CA PRO A 214 17.88 20.44 -10.98
C PRO A 214 16.42 20.90 -10.75
N ALA A 215 15.52 20.35 -11.56
CA ALA A 215 14.08 20.48 -11.43
C ALA A 215 13.44 19.10 -11.32
N THR A 216 12.35 18.99 -10.58
CA THR A 216 11.62 17.74 -10.36
C THR A 216 10.33 17.72 -11.16
N TYR A 217 10.15 16.67 -11.96
CA TYR A 217 8.95 16.43 -12.74
C TYR A 217 8.18 15.26 -12.15
N THR A 218 6.87 15.43 -11.96
CA THR A 218 6.02 14.37 -11.40
C THR A 218 5.04 13.86 -12.45
N PHE A 219 5.03 12.55 -12.64
CA PHE A 219 4.06 11.83 -13.46
C PHE A 219 3.20 10.95 -12.54
N GLN A 220 1.89 11.00 -12.69
CA GLN A 220 0.98 10.02 -12.11
C GLN A 220 0.53 9.06 -13.22
N VAL A 221 0.81 7.77 -13.07
CA VAL A 221 0.48 6.74 -14.06
C VAL A 221 -0.68 5.89 -13.57
N GLY A 222 -1.68 5.69 -14.43
CA GLY A 222 -2.93 5.04 -14.05
C GLY A 222 -3.76 5.94 -13.16
N ASP A 223 -4.77 5.37 -12.52
CA ASP A 223 -5.50 6.09 -11.48
C ASP A 223 -4.55 6.32 -10.30
N ALA A 224 -4.47 7.55 -9.79
CA ALA A 224 -3.92 7.74 -8.45
C ALA A 224 -4.77 6.91 -7.51
N ASP A 225 -4.18 6.00 -6.74
CA ASP A 225 -4.86 5.48 -5.57
C ASP A 225 -5.32 6.72 -4.79
N PRO A 226 -6.64 6.93 -4.62
CA PRO A 226 -7.11 8.14 -3.96
C PRO A 226 -6.53 8.08 -2.56
N VAL A 227 -5.63 9.01 -2.22
CA VAL A 227 -5.24 9.20 -0.82
C VAL A 227 -6.54 9.36 -0.06
N PRO A 228 -6.86 8.44 0.86
CA PRO A 228 -8.21 8.36 1.36
C PRO A 228 -8.47 9.63 2.16
N SER A 229 -9.41 10.45 1.67
CA SER A 229 -9.74 11.73 2.30
C SER A 229 -10.49 11.48 3.60
N THR A 230 -9.90 11.94 4.72
CA THR A 230 -10.51 11.85 6.04
C THR A 230 -10.18 13.07 6.88
N THR A 231 -11.01 13.36 7.88
CA THR A 231 -10.69 14.29 8.97
C THR A 231 -10.27 13.50 10.20
N LEU A 232 -9.38 14.08 11.02
CA LEU A 232 -8.92 13.45 12.24
C LEU A 232 -9.36 14.26 13.47
N SER A 233 -9.88 13.57 14.48
CA SER A 233 -10.25 14.15 15.76
C SER A 233 -9.72 13.31 16.91
N ILE A 234 -9.62 13.89 18.12
CA ILE A 234 -9.26 13.17 19.33
C ILE A 234 -10.51 13.02 20.20
N SER A 235 -10.81 11.79 20.60
CA SER A 235 -11.86 11.44 21.57
C SER A 235 -11.25 10.84 22.85
N GLY A 236 -12.05 10.71 23.90
CA GLY A 236 -11.61 10.14 25.20
C GLY A 236 -11.03 11.15 26.19
N LEU A 237 -10.92 12.44 25.81
CA LEU A 237 -10.56 13.51 26.73
C LEU A 237 -11.69 13.75 27.75
N ALA A 238 -11.38 13.68 29.04
CA ALA A 238 -12.28 14.05 30.13
C ALA A 238 -12.16 15.54 30.48
N ASP A 239 -13.17 16.08 31.16
CA ASP A 239 -13.17 17.49 31.60
C ASP A 239 -12.03 17.82 32.58
N SER A 240 -11.63 16.85 33.41
CA SER A 240 -10.54 16.94 34.39
C SER A 240 -10.04 15.56 34.80
N TYR A 241 -8.77 15.47 35.18
CA TYR A 241 -8.13 14.26 35.73
C TYR A 241 -7.51 14.57 37.09
N ALA A 242 -7.49 13.60 38.01
CA ALA A 242 -6.66 13.62 39.20
C ALA A 242 -5.28 12.96 38.92
N PRO A 243 -4.21 13.35 39.62
CA PRO A 243 -2.94 12.63 39.55
C PRO A 243 -3.11 11.14 39.89
N GLY A 244 -2.64 10.26 39.01
CA GLY A 244 -2.85 8.81 39.11
C GLY A 244 -3.97 8.27 38.22
N ASP A 245 -4.82 9.12 37.63
CA ASP A 245 -5.85 8.70 36.69
C ASP A 245 -5.22 8.18 35.39
N ALA A 246 -5.87 7.19 34.77
CA ALA A 246 -5.52 6.77 33.42
C ALA A 246 -6.16 7.73 32.40
N VAL A 247 -5.33 8.32 31.55
CA VAL A 247 -5.76 9.10 30.40
C VAL A 247 -5.67 8.20 29.18
N THR A 248 -6.75 8.13 28.41
CA THR A 248 -6.83 7.39 27.14
C THR A 248 -7.41 8.30 26.07
N LEU A 249 -6.60 8.61 25.07
CA LEU A 249 -6.99 9.42 23.92
C LEU A 249 -7.02 8.52 22.68
N THR A 250 -8.07 8.66 21.87
CA THR A 250 -8.25 7.88 20.64
C THR A 250 -8.37 8.80 19.45
N ALA A 251 -7.55 8.57 18.43
CA ALA A 251 -7.63 9.25 17.16
C ALA A 251 -8.78 8.65 16.34
N VAL A 252 -9.70 9.49 15.88
CA VAL A 252 -10.93 9.08 15.19
C VAL A 252 -10.96 9.72 13.82
N GLN A 253 -11.01 8.86 12.80
CA GLN A 253 -11.17 9.24 11.39
C GLN A 253 -12.65 9.44 11.05
N ASP A 254 -12.97 10.46 10.27
CA ASP A 254 -14.30 10.67 9.67
C ASP A 254 -14.18 11.22 8.24
N PRO A 255 -14.54 10.44 7.20
CA PRO A 255 -14.96 9.03 7.27
C PRO A 255 -13.79 8.07 7.62
N PRO A 256 -14.06 6.86 8.16
CA PRO A 256 -13.01 5.85 8.36
C PRO A 256 -12.33 5.42 7.06
N THR A 257 -11.02 5.22 7.11
CA THR A 257 -10.19 4.73 6.01
C THR A 257 -9.44 3.46 6.42
N ALA A 258 -8.72 2.84 5.49
CA ALA A 258 -7.86 1.69 5.79
C ALA A 258 -6.51 2.08 6.42
N LEU A 259 -6.20 3.37 6.56
CA LEU A 259 -4.94 3.83 7.15
C LEU A 259 -4.92 3.61 8.66
N ASP A 260 -3.80 3.12 9.17
CA ASP A 260 -3.59 2.79 10.58
C ASP A 260 -2.26 3.32 11.16
N HIS A 261 -1.52 4.11 10.39
CA HIS A 261 -0.23 4.66 10.80
C HIS A 261 -0.38 6.02 11.50
N TYR A 262 -0.29 6.04 12.83
CA TYR A 262 -0.45 7.26 13.63
C TYR A 262 0.83 7.69 14.31
N HIS A 263 0.99 8.99 14.52
CA HIS A 263 1.92 9.54 15.50
C HIS A 263 1.22 10.55 16.39
N TRP A 264 1.51 10.50 17.69
CA TRP A 264 1.03 11.45 18.68
C TRP A 264 2.11 12.45 19.03
N PHE A 265 1.70 13.70 19.26
CA PHE A 265 2.59 14.78 19.65
C PHE A 265 2.05 15.52 20.85
N THR A 266 2.95 15.95 21.72
CA THR A 266 2.62 16.79 22.88
C THR A 266 3.32 18.14 22.79
N ARG A 267 2.71 19.14 23.40
CA ARG A 267 3.29 20.48 23.53
C ARG A 267 3.04 21.00 24.94
N ALA A 268 4.11 21.41 25.61
CA ALA A 268 4.04 21.99 26.94
C ALA A 268 3.20 23.29 26.96
N PRO A 269 2.58 23.65 28.10
CA PRO A 269 1.84 24.91 28.23
C PRO A 269 2.69 26.12 27.83
N GLY A 270 2.22 26.89 26.84
CA GLY A 270 2.94 28.06 26.33
C GLY A 270 4.18 27.75 25.46
N GLY A 271 4.47 26.47 25.20
CA GLY A 271 5.49 26.05 24.24
C GLY A 271 5.05 26.28 22.79
N THR A 272 6.02 26.35 21.88
CA THR A 272 5.78 26.58 20.44
C THR A 272 6.01 25.34 19.58
N GLU A 273 6.76 24.34 20.08
CA GLU A 273 7.14 23.15 19.33
C GLU A 273 6.35 21.91 19.78
N TRP A 274 6.03 21.06 18.80
CA TRP A 274 5.43 19.75 19.02
C TRP A 274 6.52 18.69 19.19
N VAL A 275 6.44 17.90 20.24
CA VAL A 275 7.36 16.80 20.53
C VAL A 275 6.64 15.48 20.29
N VAL A 276 7.23 14.61 19.49
CA VAL A 276 6.69 13.26 19.25
C VAL A 276 6.66 12.47 20.56
N VAL A 277 5.56 11.75 20.78
CA VAL A 277 5.42 10.79 21.87
C VAL A 277 6.04 9.46 21.40
N PRO A 278 7.14 9.00 22.02
CA PRO A 278 7.73 7.71 21.67
C PRO A 278 6.73 6.56 21.90
N ASP A 279 6.81 5.52 21.07
CA ASP A 279 6.05 4.28 21.21
C ASP A 279 4.51 4.40 21.15
N ALA A 280 3.98 5.56 20.72
CA ALA A 280 2.56 5.79 20.44
C ALA A 280 2.29 5.74 18.92
N GLY A 281 2.58 4.60 18.29
CA GLY A 281 2.38 4.39 16.84
C GLY A 281 0.97 3.95 16.42
N ALA A 282 0.08 3.75 17.40
CA ALA A 282 -1.27 3.24 17.20
C ALA A 282 -2.32 4.35 17.32
N GLY A 283 -3.56 4.06 16.90
CA GLY A 283 -4.70 5.00 17.00
C GLY A 283 -5.09 5.41 18.42
N GLN A 284 -4.41 4.90 19.45
CA GLN A 284 -4.66 5.22 20.85
C GLN A 284 -3.36 5.64 21.56
N TYR A 285 -3.45 6.70 22.37
CA TYR A 285 -2.39 7.17 23.26
C TYR A 285 -2.88 7.12 24.70
N SER A 286 -2.21 6.34 25.55
CA SER A 286 -2.59 6.15 26.96
C SER A 286 -1.42 6.38 27.91
N PHE A 287 -1.66 7.07 29.02
CA PHE A 287 -0.65 7.35 30.05
C PHE A 287 -1.32 7.64 31.41
N THR A 288 -0.53 7.69 32.47
CA THR A 288 -1.02 8.08 33.81
C THR A 288 -0.89 9.59 34.00
N ALA A 289 -1.99 10.26 34.35
CA ALA A 289 -2.01 11.67 34.66
C ALA A 289 -1.08 11.98 35.85
N THR A 290 -0.33 13.07 35.73
CA THR A 290 0.52 13.61 36.79
C THR A 290 0.29 15.11 36.81
N ALA A 291 0.67 15.78 37.90
CA ALA A 291 0.52 17.23 37.99
C ALA A 291 1.27 17.99 36.87
N ASP A 292 2.32 17.40 36.29
CA ASP A 292 3.10 18.01 35.20
C ASP A 292 2.38 17.98 33.84
N HIS A 293 1.32 17.18 33.71
CA HIS A 293 0.51 17.10 32.51
C HIS A 293 -0.56 18.20 32.41
N ASP A 294 -0.77 18.99 33.47
CA ASP A 294 -1.76 20.06 33.44
C ASP A 294 -1.42 21.12 32.38
N GLY A 295 -2.38 21.42 31.51
CA GLY A 295 -2.25 22.36 30.39
C GLY A 295 -1.43 21.86 29.20
N VAL A 296 -0.92 20.63 29.21
CA VAL A 296 -0.23 20.04 28.06
C VAL A 296 -1.22 19.85 26.91
N GLN A 297 -0.83 20.24 25.70
CA GLN A 297 -1.63 20.02 24.51
C GLN A 297 -1.21 18.76 23.78
N VAL A 298 -2.15 18.08 23.14
CA VAL A 298 -1.94 16.84 22.40
C VAL A 298 -2.56 16.96 21.00
N ILE A 299 -1.85 16.47 19.98
CA ILE A 299 -2.39 16.23 18.63
C ILE A 299 -2.06 14.80 18.18
N ALA A 300 -2.86 14.29 17.25
CA ALA A 300 -2.58 13.08 16.48
C ALA A 300 -2.41 13.45 14.99
N ARG A 301 -1.54 12.72 14.29
CA ARG A 301 -1.40 12.76 12.84
C ARG A 301 -1.55 11.36 12.26
N LEU A 302 -2.27 11.26 11.15
CA LEU A 302 -2.43 10.06 10.34
C LEU A 302 -1.53 10.17 9.11
N TYR A 303 -0.86 9.08 8.78
CA TYR A 303 0.09 9.02 7.67
C TYR A 303 -0.32 7.96 6.64
N ASP A 304 0.07 8.17 5.39
CA ASP A 304 0.00 7.15 4.35
C ASP A 304 1.25 6.25 4.34
N ALA A 305 1.32 5.33 3.37
CA ALA A 305 2.42 4.40 3.21
C ALA A 305 3.77 5.10 2.94
N ASP A 306 3.73 6.28 2.33
CA ASP A 306 4.89 7.09 2.00
C ASP A 306 5.30 8.05 3.13
N HIS A 307 4.65 7.94 4.30
CA HIS A 307 4.84 8.80 5.47
C HIS A 307 4.47 10.27 5.23
N ALA A 308 3.61 10.56 4.25
CA ALA A 308 3.00 11.88 4.13
C ALA A 308 1.81 12.00 5.09
N VAL A 309 1.59 13.22 5.61
CA VAL A 309 0.48 13.49 6.54
C VAL A 309 -0.83 13.57 5.77
N VAL A 310 -1.74 12.63 6.05
CA VAL A 310 -3.07 12.58 5.44
C VAL A 310 -4.07 13.44 6.21
N ALA A 311 -4.00 13.42 7.55
CA ALA A 311 -4.87 14.23 8.40
C ALA A 311 -4.19 14.55 9.75
N GLU A 312 -4.49 15.74 10.30
CA GLU A 312 -4.04 16.18 11.64
C GLU A 312 -5.25 16.60 12.47
N SER A 313 -5.29 16.20 13.75
CA SER A 313 -6.35 16.60 14.66
C SER A 313 -6.17 18.03 15.18
N ALA A 314 -7.28 18.71 15.50
CA ALA A 314 -7.21 19.90 16.35
C ALA A 314 -6.58 19.58 17.73
N PRO A 315 -5.80 20.49 18.32
CA PRO A 315 -5.16 20.26 19.61
C PRO A 315 -6.17 20.17 20.75
N VAL A 316 -6.06 19.11 21.55
CA VAL A 316 -6.78 18.99 22.84
C VAL A 316 -5.86 19.39 23.99
N THR A 317 -6.42 19.88 25.08
CA THR A 317 -5.63 20.33 26.26
C THR A 317 -6.00 19.48 27.47
N LEU A 318 -4.99 18.93 28.14
CA LEU A 318 -5.16 18.15 29.36
C LEU A 318 -5.41 19.09 30.55
N ASN A 319 -6.34 18.71 31.42
CA ASN A 319 -6.64 19.43 32.66
C ASN A 319 -6.44 18.47 33.84
N VAL A 320 -5.40 18.69 34.66
CA VAL A 320 -5.07 17.80 35.78
C VAL A 320 -5.11 18.58 37.09
N ASP A 321 -6.02 18.20 37.99
CA ASP A 321 -6.23 18.88 39.26
C ASP A 321 -5.00 18.78 40.17
N GLY A 322 -4.35 19.91 40.47
CA GLY A 322 -3.15 19.98 41.31
C GLY A 322 -3.34 19.71 42.82
N GLY A 323 -4.45 19.08 43.21
CA GLY A 323 -4.88 18.94 44.61
C GLY A 323 -4.40 17.66 45.31
N GLY A 324 -3.28 17.74 46.02
CA GLY A 324 -2.94 16.89 47.19
C GLY A 324 -2.83 15.38 46.96
N GLY A 325 -1.61 14.89 46.74
CA GLY A 325 -1.35 13.45 46.60
C GLY A 325 -1.73 12.62 47.84
N PRO A 326 -2.26 11.39 47.69
CA PRO A 326 -2.45 10.47 48.81
C PRO A 326 -1.12 9.81 49.21
N GLU A 327 -0.88 9.65 50.52
CA GLU A 327 0.15 8.77 51.08
C GLU A 327 -0.12 7.28 50.74
N PRO A 328 0.92 6.41 50.72
CA PRO A 328 0.78 5.03 50.26
C PRO A 328 0.08 4.17 51.32
N GLY A 329 -1.21 3.92 51.13
CA GLY A 329 -2.01 3.01 51.93
C GLY A 329 -2.78 2.04 51.04
N ASP A 330 -2.41 0.75 51.12
CA ASP A 330 -3.05 -0.43 50.52
C ASP A 330 -3.78 -0.18 49.19
N ALA A 331 -3.01 -0.14 48.10
CA ALA A 331 -3.53 -0.04 46.74
C ALA A 331 -4.30 -1.31 46.37
N SER A 332 -5.62 -1.33 46.60
CA SER A 332 -6.53 -2.20 45.85
C SER A 332 -7.00 -1.44 44.61
N GLN A 333 -6.53 -1.84 43.43
CA GLN A 333 -7.05 -1.36 42.15
C GLN A 333 -8.39 -2.02 41.85
N ARG A 334 -9.37 -1.22 41.47
CA ARG A 334 -10.52 -1.69 40.70
C ARG A 334 -10.25 -1.40 39.23
N ILE A 335 -9.81 -2.42 38.51
CA ILE A 335 -9.70 -2.40 37.04
C ILE A 335 -11.12 -2.57 36.49
N VAL A 336 -11.57 -1.63 35.67
CA VAL A 336 -12.81 -1.77 34.89
C VAL A 336 -12.40 -1.70 33.41
N ALA A 337 -12.38 -2.86 32.77
CA ALA A 337 -12.30 -2.99 31.32
C ALA A 337 -13.73 -3.22 30.82
N THR A 338 -14.18 -2.43 29.85
CA THR A 338 -15.50 -2.58 29.25
C THR A 338 -15.32 -2.95 27.79
N LEU A 339 -15.56 -4.22 27.48
CA LEU A 339 -15.81 -4.68 26.11
C LEU A 339 -17.31 -4.49 25.84
N PRO A 340 -17.73 -3.77 24.79
CA PRO A 340 -19.15 -3.67 24.45
C PRO A 340 -19.76 -5.07 24.25
N GLU A 341 -20.94 -5.33 24.82
CA GLU A 341 -21.58 -6.67 24.80
C GLU A 341 -21.87 -7.20 23.38
N ASP A 342 -21.88 -6.30 22.39
CA ASP A 342 -22.25 -6.56 21.00
C ASP A 342 -21.06 -6.74 20.04
N GLU A 343 -19.80 -6.60 20.51
CA GLU A 343 -18.63 -6.82 19.66
C GLU A 343 -18.15 -8.28 19.73
N GLY A 344 -18.20 -8.94 18.57
CA GLY A 344 -17.74 -10.31 18.36
C GLY A 344 -18.51 -11.00 17.24
N ALA A 345 -17.84 -11.86 16.49
CA ALA A 345 -18.40 -12.63 15.39
C ALA A 345 -18.09 -14.12 15.52
N LEU A 346 -18.98 -14.95 14.98
CA LEU A 346 -18.74 -16.36 14.70
C LEU A 346 -18.46 -16.50 13.21
N VAL A 347 -17.25 -16.96 12.87
CA VAL A 347 -16.80 -17.14 11.49
C VAL A 347 -16.36 -18.57 11.29
N VAL A 348 -16.79 -19.18 10.17
CA VAL A 348 -16.29 -20.46 9.67
C VAL A 348 -15.60 -20.23 8.33
N SER A 349 -14.40 -20.78 8.16
CA SER A 349 -13.60 -20.61 6.94
C SER A 349 -12.79 -21.88 6.62
N VAL A 350 -12.47 -22.04 5.33
CA VAL A 350 -11.52 -23.04 4.82
C VAL A 350 -10.39 -22.27 4.14
N ASP A 351 -9.15 -22.67 4.39
CA ASP A 351 -7.98 -22.06 3.74
C ASP A 351 -8.01 -22.37 2.22
N PRO A 352 -7.76 -21.40 1.32
CA PRO A 352 -7.70 -21.66 -0.12
C PRO A 352 -6.68 -22.74 -0.52
N GLU A 353 -5.63 -22.98 0.27
CA GLU A 353 -4.67 -24.08 0.02
C GLU A 353 -5.20 -25.45 0.49
N ASP A 354 -6.31 -25.46 1.23
CA ASP A 354 -6.97 -26.61 1.84
C ASP A 354 -8.35 -26.89 1.24
N ASP A 355 -8.72 -26.25 0.12
CA ASP A 355 -10.06 -26.36 -0.48
C ASP A 355 -10.30 -27.66 -1.27
N VAL A 356 -9.23 -28.43 -1.55
CA VAL A 356 -9.29 -29.73 -2.21
C VAL A 356 -9.04 -30.89 -1.25
N VAL A 357 -10.00 -31.81 -1.15
CA VAL A 357 -9.81 -33.12 -0.50
C VAL A 357 -9.59 -34.19 -1.58
N THR A 358 -8.46 -34.89 -1.49
CA THR A 358 -8.20 -36.05 -2.36
C THR A 358 -8.53 -37.34 -1.61
N MET A 359 -9.43 -38.14 -2.18
CA MET A 359 -9.81 -39.46 -1.66
C MET A 359 -8.91 -40.55 -2.23
N SER A 360 -8.81 -41.70 -1.53
CA SER A 360 -8.13 -42.89 -2.05
C SER A 360 -8.86 -43.47 -3.27
N ASP A 361 -8.16 -44.30 -4.04
CA ASP A 361 -8.81 -45.12 -5.06
C ASP A 361 -9.93 -45.98 -4.45
N PHE A 362 -10.96 -46.28 -5.24
CA PHE A 362 -12.03 -47.17 -4.82
C PHE A 362 -11.54 -48.63 -4.75
N GLU A 363 -11.68 -49.22 -3.58
CA GLU A 363 -11.38 -50.63 -3.35
C GLU A 363 -12.66 -51.46 -3.21
N LEU A 364 -12.67 -52.66 -3.78
CA LEU A 364 -13.82 -53.57 -3.68
C LEU A 364 -13.78 -54.25 -2.31
N GLY A 365 -14.86 -54.15 -1.54
CA GLY A 365 -14.97 -54.82 -0.24
C GLY A 365 -14.80 -56.33 -0.37
N THR A 366 -14.34 -57.01 0.69
CA THR A 366 -14.04 -58.46 0.67
C THR A 366 -15.24 -59.34 0.36
N ALA A 367 -16.46 -58.85 0.59
CA ALA A 367 -17.72 -59.51 0.23
C ALA A 367 -18.18 -59.21 -1.22
N ALA A 368 -17.45 -58.34 -1.93
CA ALA A 368 -17.75 -57.86 -3.27
C ALA A 368 -19.15 -57.23 -3.43
N ASP A 369 -19.69 -56.64 -2.36
CA ASP A 369 -21.02 -56.03 -2.31
C ASP A 369 -20.99 -54.49 -2.43
N ARG A 370 -19.83 -53.85 -2.24
CA ARG A 370 -19.66 -52.38 -2.32
C ARG A 370 -18.23 -51.95 -2.69
N TRP A 371 -18.11 -50.74 -3.20
CA TRP A 371 -16.84 -50.01 -3.32
C TRP A 371 -16.64 -49.09 -2.12
N THR A 372 -15.41 -49.00 -1.62
CA THR A 372 -15.03 -48.11 -0.52
C THR A 372 -13.90 -47.18 -0.93
N SER A 373 -13.98 -45.91 -0.56
CA SER A 373 -12.90 -44.92 -0.69
C SER A 373 -12.82 -44.10 0.59
N THR A 374 -11.60 -43.77 1.02
CA THR A 374 -11.33 -43.06 2.28
C THR A 374 -10.46 -41.85 2.06
N GLY A 375 -10.61 -40.82 2.89
CA GLY A 375 -9.75 -39.65 2.89
C GLY A 375 -9.91 -38.86 4.18
N ASP A 376 -9.18 -37.75 4.30
CA ASP A 376 -9.27 -36.86 5.45
C ASP A 376 -9.75 -35.48 4.99
N LEU A 377 -10.76 -34.94 5.68
CA LEU A 377 -11.21 -33.57 5.48
C LEU A 377 -10.08 -32.61 5.87
N ARG A 378 -9.80 -31.63 5.00
CA ARG A 378 -8.85 -30.57 5.30
C ARG A 378 -9.38 -29.65 6.41
N PRO A 379 -8.51 -28.94 7.15
CA PRO A 379 -8.92 -28.16 8.30
C PRO A 379 -10.01 -27.12 8.00
N VAL A 380 -11.10 -27.14 8.76
CA VAL A 380 -12.12 -26.09 8.79
C VAL A 380 -11.86 -25.24 10.03
N THR A 381 -11.61 -23.95 9.85
CA THR A 381 -11.33 -23.02 10.95
C THR A 381 -12.61 -22.38 11.43
N VAL A 382 -12.82 -22.39 12.75
CA VAL A 382 -13.93 -21.71 13.42
C VAL A 382 -13.34 -20.70 14.38
N THR A 383 -13.74 -19.44 14.26
CA THR A 383 -13.35 -18.37 15.19
C THR A 383 -14.60 -17.76 15.78
N ASP A 384 -14.76 -17.87 17.11
CA ASP A 384 -15.83 -17.20 17.85
C ASP A 384 -15.24 -16.16 18.81
N THR A 385 -15.58 -14.91 18.58
CA THR A 385 -15.16 -13.76 19.42
C THR A 385 -16.32 -13.15 20.20
N ARG A 386 -17.53 -13.75 20.13
CA ARG A 386 -18.73 -13.23 20.79
C ARG A 386 -18.59 -13.34 22.31
N ALA A 387 -18.60 -12.19 22.99
CA ALA A 387 -18.45 -12.10 24.44
C ALA A 387 -19.56 -12.83 25.22
N THR A 388 -20.76 -12.97 24.64
CA THR A 388 -21.89 -13.67 25.26
C THR A 388 -21.76 -15.19 25.24
N ALA A 389 -20.79 -15.74 24.50
CA ALA A 389 -20.52 -17.17 24.32
C ALA A 389 -21.81 -18.01 24.25
N PRO A 390 -22.74 -17.74 23.31
CA PRO A 390 -24.04 -18.41 23.28
C PRO A 390 -23.95 -19.90 22.91
N GLY A 391 -22.73 -20.39 22.61
CA GLY A 391 -22.49 -21.67 21.98
C GLY A 391 -22.62 -21.56 20.47
N TRP A 392 -22.17 -22.59 19.77
CA TRP A 392 -22.30 -22.68 18.33
C TRP A 392 -22.30 -24.13 17.85
N VAL A 393 -22.87 -24.35 16.67
CA VAL A 393 -22.76 -25.61 15.93
C VAL A 393 -22.28 -25.31 14.52
N VAL A 394 -21.21 -25.99 14.10
CA VAL A 394 -20.81 -26.05 12.70
C VAL A 394 -21.29 -27.36 12.11
N SER A 395 -22.07 -27.27 11.03
CA SER A 395 -22.60 -28.42 10.30
C SER A 395 -22.12 -28.41 8.85
N GLY A 396 -22.07 -29.58 8.23
CA GLY A 396 -21.72 -29.75 6.83
C GLY A 396 -22.73 -30.62 6.07
N GLN A 397 -22.88 -30.36 4.78
CA GLN A 397 -23.63 -31.21 3.85
C GLN A 397 -22.94 -31.21 2.49
N VAL A 398 -23.08 -32.30 1.73
CA VAL A 398 -22.50 -32.48 0.40
C VAL A 398 -23.60 -32.59 -0.65
N GLY A 399 -23.36 -32.00 -1.81
CA GLY A 399 -24.18 -32.27 -2.99
C GLY A 399 -23.93 -33.66 -3.58
N ASP A 400 -24.59 -33.96 -4.68
CA ASP A 400 -24.31 -35.18 -5.43
C ASP A 400 -22.93 -35.12 -6.07
N PHE A 401 -22.23 -36.25 -6.06
CA PHE A 401 -20.98 -36.38 -6.79
C PHE A 401 -21.27 -36.64 -8.26
N THR A 402 -20.55 -35.93 -9.13
CA THR A 402 -20.76 -36.01 -10.57
C THR A 402 -19.49 -36.44 -11.31
N ASN A 403 -19.68 -37.25 -12.34
CA ASN A 403 -18.66 -37.64 -13.30
C ASN A 403 -19.26 -37.51 -14.71
N GLY A 404 -19.16 -36.33 -15.30
CA GLY A 404 -19.86 -36.01 -16.55
C GLY A 404 -21.38 -36.12 -16.39
N GLY A 405 -21.98 -37.15 -16.98
CA GLY A 405 -23.42 -37.42 -16.88
C GLY A 405 -23.82 -38.43 -15.78
N ASP A 406 -22.85 -39.10 -15.16
CA ASP A 406 -23.08 -40.09 -14.13
C ASP A 406 -23.12 -39.44 -12.73
N ILE A 407 -24.01 -39.92 -11.87
CA ILE A 407 -24.28 -39.34 -10.54
C ILE A 407 -24.10 -40.40 -9.47
N LEU A 408 -23.38 -40.05 -8.40
CA LEU A 408 -23.36 -40.76 -7.12
C LEU A 408 -23.96 -39.83 -6.06
N ASP A 409 -25.11 -40.21 -5.52
CA ASP A 409 -25.86 -39.43 -4.52
C ASP A 409 -24.98 -39.08 -3.31
N GLY A 410 -25.06 -37.82 -2.85
CA GLY A 410 -24.28 -37.33 -1.71
C GLY A 410 -24.43 -38.16 -0.43
N LYS A 411 -25.51 -38.93 -0.30
CA LYS A 411 -25.74 -39.83 0.84
C LYS A 411 -24.67 -40.91 0.98
N HIS A 412 -23.94 -41.22 -0.09
CA HIS A 412 -22.89 -42.23 -0.07
C HIS A 412 -21.63 -41.77 0.64
N LEU A 413 -21.51 -40.47 0.97
CA LEU A 413 -20.48 -39.95 1.84
C LEU A 413 -20.93 -39.99 3.30
N GLY A 414 -20.07 -40.52 4.15
CA GLY A 414 -20.14 -40.40 5.60
C GLY A 414 -18.85 -39.80 6.15
N TRP A 415 -18.87 -39.41 7.42
CA TRP A 415 -17.71 -38.83 8.08
C TRP A 415 -17.57 -39.24 9.54
N THR A 416 -16.38 -39.08 10.09
CA THR A 416 -16.09 -39.19 11.53
C THR A 416 -15.44 -37.89 11.97
N PRO A 417 -16.20 -36.94 12.53
CA PRO A 417 -15.68 -35.64 12.93
C PRO A 417 -14.62 -35.73 14.03
N LEU A 418 -13.70 -34.77 14.02
CA LEU A 418 -12.67 -34.60 15.05
C LEU A 418 -12.29 -33.12 15.20
N VAL A 419 -11.79 -32.75 16.38
CA VAL A 419 -11.20 -31.44 16.64
C VAL A 419 -9.69 -31.61 16.62
N THR A 420 -9.01 -30.94 15.68
CA THR A 420 -7.55 -31.06 15.53
C THR A 420 -6.83 -30.12 16.48
N GLU A 421 -7.36 -28.90 16.65
CA GLU A 421 -6.78 -27.86 17.51
C GLU A 421 -7.91 -27.05 18.15
N GLN A 422 -7.74 -26.68 19.41
CA GLN A 422 -8.59 -25.74 20.13
C GLN A 422 -7.80 -25.14 21.31
N PRO A 423 -8.24 -23.99 21.87
CA PRO A 423 -7.67 -23.46 23.11
C PRO A 423 -7.79 -24.46 24.27
N ASP A 424 -6.94 -24.34 25.29
CA ASP A 424 -6.90 -25.26 26.46
C ASP A 424 -8.25 -25.37 27.19
N ASP A 425 -9.12 -24.36 27.08
CA ASP A 425 -10.47 -24.26 27.63
C ASP A 425 -11.55 -24.09 26.54
N GLY A 426 -11.26 -24.45 25.28
CA GLY A 426 -12.16 -24.22 24.15
C GLY A 426 -13.48 -24.99 24.18
N GLY A 427 -13.59 -26.09 24.92
CA GLY A 427 -14.83 -26.86 25.12
C GLY A 427 -15.52 -27.37 23.84
N VAL A 428 -14.81 -27.36 22.70
CA VAL A 428 -15.33 -27.80 21.41
C VAL A 428 -15.36 -29.32 21.36
N THR A 429 -16.51 -29.87 21.01
CA THR A 429 -16.76 -31.30 20.91
C THR A 429 -17.05 -31.71 19.47
N PRO A 430 -16.44 -32.78 18.96
CA PRO A 430 -16.76 -33.28 17.62
C PRO A 430 -18.19 -33.82 17.56
N GLY A 431 -18.82 -33.66 16.39
CA GLY A 431 -20.12 -34.23 16.09
C GLY A 431 -20.09 -35.77 16.06
N ALA A 432 -21.29 -36.38 16.05
CA ALA A 432 -21.40 -37.82 15.93
C ALA A 432 -20.93 -38.29 14.54
N ALA A 433 -20.32 -39.48 14.49
CA ALA A 433 -19.98 -40.12 13.23
C ALA A 433 -21.25 -40.42 12.41
N VAL A 434 -21.18 -40.13 11.11
CA VAL A 434 -22.27 -40.34 10.15
C VAL A 434 -21.86 -41.45 9.21
N THR A 435 -22.60 -42.55 9.22
CA THR A 435 -22.35 -43.68 8.33
C THR A 435 -22.84 -43.38 6.91
N PRO A 436 -22.11 -43.79 5.86
CA PRO A 436 -22.58 -43.77 4.48
C PRO A 436 -23.95 -44.44 4.29
N GLY A 437 -24.82 -43.81 3.51
CA GLY A 437 -26.18 -44.22 3.20
C GLY A 437 -26.32 -45.30 2.13
N LEU A 438 -25.38 -46.25 2.02
CA LEU A 438 -25.44 -47.31 1.00
C LEU A 438 -26.61 -48.28 1.24
N ALA A 439 -26.80 -48.72 2.50
CA ALA A 439 -27.88 -49.64 2.87
C ALA A 439 -29.15 -48.89 3.30
N THR A 440 -28.99 -47.91 4.20
CA THR A 440 -30.04 -47.03 4.72
C THR A 440 -29.43 -45.74 5.26
N GLY A 441 -30.20 -44.65 5.29
CA GLY A 441 -29.77 -43.36 5.81
C GLY A 441 -29.36 -42.39 4.70
N ASP A 442 -29.21 -41.14 5.08
CA ASP A 442 -29.00 -40.02 4.15
C ASP A 442 -27.54 -39.55 4.09
N GLY A 443 -26.62 -40.21 4.83
CA GLY A 443 -25.21 -39.80 4.90
C GLY A 443 -25.06 -38.29 5.08
N LEU A 444 -24.22 -37.67 4.26
CA LEU A 444 -24.03 -36.21 4.22
C LEU A 444 -24.85 -35.49 3.14
N SER A 445 -25.83 -36.12 2.47
CA SER A 445 -26.74 -35.36 1.59
C SER A 445 -27.70 -34.45 2.36
N ILE A 446 -27.74 -34.61 3.69
CA ILE A 446 -28.38 -33.69 4.63
C ILE A 446 -27.35 -33.08 5.59
N SER A 447 -27.68 -31.93 6.16
CA SER A 447 -26.84 -31.23 7.14
C SER A 447 -26.63 -32.05 8.40
N ASN A 448 -25.37 -32.34 8.72
CA ASN A 448 -24.95 -33.01 9.94
C ASN A 448 -23.91 -32.17 10.70
N PRO A 449 -23.89 -32.19 12.04
CA PRO A 449 -22.88 -31.48 12.83
C PRO A 449 -21.46 -32.02 12.61
N LEU A 450 -20.52 -31.13 12.33
CA LEU A 450 -19.08 -31.39 12.35
C LEU A 450 -18.53 -31.20 13.77
N ALA A 451 -18.88 -30.09 14.43
CA ALA A 451 -18.52 -29.85 15.82
C ALA A 451 -19.48 -28.86 16.48
N SER A 452 -19.49 -28.85 17.81
CA SER A 452 -20.28 -27.93 18.60
C SER A 452 -19.57 -27.50 19.87
N ALA A 453 -19.82 -26.27 20.29
CA ALA A 453 -19.48 -25.77 21.61
C ALA A 453 -20.78 -25.39 22.36
N PRO A 454 -20.95 -25.81 23.62
CA PRO A 454 -22.08 -25.38 24.44
C PRO A 454 -21.94 -23.90 24.83
N ALA A 455 -23.03 -23.31 25.34
CA ALA A 455 -22.99 -21.96 25.85
C ALA A 455 -21.98 -21.83 27.02
N GLY A 456 -21.15 -20.80 26.97
CA GLY A 456 -20.02 -20.57 27.87
C GLY A 456 -18.68 -21.08 27.37
N ASP A 457 -18.67 -21.93 26.34
CA ASP A 457 -17.46 -22.49 25.71
C ASP A 457 -17.35 -22.04 24.24
N GLY A 458 -16.29 -22.45 23.55
CA GLY A 458 -16.15 -22.30 22.10
C GLY A 458 -15.55 -20.99 21.63
N THR A 459 -15.14 -20.10 22.54
CA THR A 459 -14.47 -18.84 22.22
C THR A 459 -13.03 -19.06 21.74
N GLY A 460 -12.54 -18.15 20.91
CA GLY A 460 -11.23 -18.25 20.27
C GLY A 460 -11.28 -19.03 18.96
N THR A 461 -10.14 -19.51 18.51
CA THR A 461 -10.00 -20.19 17.21
C THR A 461 -9.78 -21.68 17.40
N SER A 462 -10.63 -22.50 16.77
CA SER A 462 -10.54 -23.96 16.73
C SER A 462 -10.41 -24.45 15.29
N ARG A 463 -9.67 -25.53 15.09
CA ARG A 463 -9.57 -26.24 13.80
C ARG A 463 -10.30 -27.58 13.89
N LEU A 464 -11.16 -27.82 12.92
CA LEU A 464 -11.99 -29.01 12.81
C LEU A 464 -11.53 -29.86 11.62
N GLY A 465 -11.70 -31.16 11.73
CA GLY A 465 -11.47 -32.11 10.65
C GLY A 465 -12.45 -33.28 10.72
N ALA A 466 -12.32 -34.21 9.79
CA ALA A 466 -13.08 -35.45 9.81
C ALA A 466 -12.40 -36.52 8.96
N GLY A 467 -12.46 -37.78 9.38
CA GLY A 467 -12.20 -38.90 8.46
C GLY A 467 -13.40 -39.07 7.54
N LEU A 468 -13.18 -39.19 6.23
CA LEU A 468 -14.20 -39.34 5.20
C LEU A 468 -14.25 -40.79 4.70
N LEU A 469 -15.47 -41.29 4.48
CA LEU A 469 -15.72 -42.62 3.93
C LEU A 469 -16.81 -42.53 2.86
N ILE A 470 -16.53 -43.01 1.66
CA ILE A 470 -17.55 -43.22 0.62
C ILE A 470 -17.81 -44.71 0.50
N GLU A 471 -19.09 -45.11 0.57
CA GLU A 471 -19.54 -46.45 0.20
C GLU A 471 -20.48 -46.38 -1.00
N ALA A 472 -20.07 -46.96 -2.12
CA ALA A 472 -20.83 -46.91 -3.37
C ALA A 472 -21.31 -48.30 -3.83
N PRO A 473 -22.43 -48.38 -4.56
CA PRO A 473 -22.90 -49.65 -5.12
C PRO A 473 -21.92 -50.18 -6.16
N THR A 474 -21.83 -51.51 -6.30
CA THR A 474 -20.96 -52.15 -7.31
C THR A 474 -21.36 -51.88 -8.75
N THR A 475 -22.55 -51.30 -8.97
CA THR A 475 -23.04 -50.82 -10.27
C THR A 475 -22.53 -49.42 -10.65
N LEU A 476 -21.75 -48.75 -9.79
CA LEU A 476 -21.19 -47.44 -10.09
C LEU A 476 -20.28 -47.50 -11.33
N VAL A 477 -20.44 -46.53 -12.23
CA VAL A 477 -19.63 -46.44 -13.46
C VAL A 477 -18.20 -45.96 -13.08
N PRO A 478 -17.14 -46.56 -13.64
CA PRO A 478 -15.78 -46.10 -13.36
C PRO A 478 -15.51 -44.65 -13.84
N GLY A 479 -14.90 -43.85 -12.98
CA GLY A 479 -14.33 -42.54 -13.30
C GLY A 479 -14.19 -41.65 -12.06
N THR A 480 -13.87 -40.37 -12.27
CA THR A 480 -13.62 -39.41 -11.19
C THR A 480 -14.89 -38.67 -10.83
N TYR A 481 -15.27 -38.71 -9.55
CA TYR A 481 -16.51 -38.15 -9.04
C TYR A 481 -16.19 -36.96 -8.11
N GLU A 482 -16.75 -35.79 -8.41
CA GLU A 482 -16.49 -34.54 -7.69
C GLU A 482 -17.76 -33.97 -7.07
N ALA A 483 -17.65 -33.41 -5.86
CA ALA A 483 -18.73 -32.72 -5.15
C ALA A 483 -18.17 -31.63 -4.23
N THR A 484 -19.00 -30.65 -3.89
CA THR A 484 -18.68 -29.59 -2.92
C THR A 484 -19.38 -29.85 -1.60
N ILE A 485 -18.63 -29.79 -0.50
CA ILE A 485 -19.18 -29.76 0.87
C ILE A 485 -19.42 -28.31 1.26
N THR A 486 -20.61 -28.00 1.75
CA THR A 486 -20.97 -26.69 2.28
C THR A 486 -21.00 -26.73 3.81
N PHE A 487 -20.33 -25.79 4.46
CA PHE A 487 -20.33 -25.64 5.92
C PHE A 487 -21.19 -24.46 6.36
N THR A 488 -21.93 -24.63 7.44
CA THR A 488 -22.78 -23.61 8.05
C THR A 488 -22.50 -23.53 9.55
N ALA A 489 -22.26 -22.34 10.06
CA ALA A 489 -22.13 -22.06 11.50
C ALA A 489 -23.37 -21.30 12.00
N ILE A 490 -23.90 -21.72 13.16
CA ILE A 490 -25.07 -21.09 13.82
C ILE A 490 -24.75 -20.86 15.29
#